data_AF-A0A6V8F2M1-F1
#
_entry.id   AF-A0A6V8F2M1-F1
#
_cell.length_a   1.000
_cell.length_b   1.000
_cell.length_c   1.000
_cell.angle_alpha   90.00
_cell.angle_beta   90.00
_cell.angle_gamma   90.00
#
_symmetry.space_group_name_H-M   'P 1'
#
loop_
_entity.id
_entity.type
_entity.pdbx_description
1 polymer ?
#
loop_
_entity_poly.entity_id
_entity_poly.type
_entity_poly.pdbx_seq_one_letter_code
_entity_poly.pdbx_strand_id
1 'polypeptide(L)'
;MIEKEKMMKTSTNRRNESAQKLLLRLELWFAPLLLVVPLIVSLVFLGDWYVKGFIGRSASYDGELFLGLLLLIGNLLFDIPFLRSLRMQKKKQ
;
A
#
# COMPACT_ATOMS: atom_id res chain seq x y z
N MET A 1 3.11 -25.64 -40.60
CA MET A 1 2.61 -24.29 -40.24
C MET A 1 1.91 -24.30 -38.87
N ILE A 2 1.02 -25.27 -38.62
CA ILE A 2 0.23 -25.44 -37.39
C ILE A 2 1.09 -25.67 -36.11
N GLU A 3 2.20 -26.41 -36.21
CA GLU A 3 3.09 -26.68 -35.06
C GLU A 3 3.72 -25.41 -34.47
N LYS A 4 4.12 -24.47 -35.34
CA LYS A 4 4.74 -23.20 -34.93
C LYS A 4 3.74 -22.29 -34.22
N GLU A 5 2.48 -22.27 -34.64
CA GLU A 5 1.42 -21.50 -33.98
C GLU A 5 1.05 -22.06 -32.60
N LYS A 6 0.99 -23.39 -32.46
CA LYS A 6 0.81 -24.04 -31.15
C LYS A 6 1.97 -23.70 -30.21
N MET A 7 3.22 -23.87 -30.65
CA MET A 7 4.37 -23.53 -29.81
C MET A 7 4.41 -22.05 -29.42
N MET A 8 4.03 -21.16 -30.34
CA MET A 8 3.98 -19.72 -30.08
C MET A 8 2.92 -19.38 -29.02
N LYS A 9 1.68 -19.90 -29.14
CA LYS A 9 0.61 -19.70 -28.14
C LYS A 9 0.99 -20.23 -26.75
N THR A 10 1.61 -21.41 -26.66
CA THR A 10 2.00 -22.00 -25.37
C THR A 10 3.12 -21.21 -24.70
N SER A 11 4.05 -20.62 -25.48
CA SER A 11 5.11 -19.75 -24.95
C SER A 11 4.58 -18.40 -24.44
N THR A 12 3.54 -17.87 -25.08
CA THR A 12 2.89 -16.62 -24.67
C THR A 12 2.03 -16.85 -23.42
N ASN A 13 1.31 -17.97 -23.33
CA ASN A 13 0.53 -18.32 -22.15
C ASN A 13 1.42 -18.50 -20.90
N ARG A 14 2.55 -19.22 -21.03
CA ARG A 14 3.51 -19.38 -19.92
C ARG A 14 4.14 -18.06 -19.47
N ARG A 15 4.42 -17.14 -20.40
CA ARG A 15 4.92 -15.80 -20.06
C ARG A 15 3.90 -15.00 -19.24
N ASN A 16 2.62 -15.07 -19.62
CA ASN A 16 1.55 -14.39 -18.89
C ASN A 16 1.34 -14.95 -17.48
N GLU A 17 1.41 -16.27 -17.29
CA GLU A 17 1.32 -16.88 -15.95
C GLU A 17 2.49 -16.48 -15.04
N SER A 18 3.71 -16.40 -15.57
CA SER A 18 4.86 -15.91 -14.80
C SER A 18 4.74 -14.44 -14.42
N ALA A 19 4.22 -13.60 -15.31
CA ALA A 19 3.98 -12.19 -15.03
C ALA A 19 2.89 -12.00 -13.98
N GLN A 20 1.80 -12.77 -14.04
CA GLN A 20 0.73 -12.75 -13.03
C GLN A 20 1.21 -13.20 -11.65
N LYS A 21 2.06 -14.24 -11.58
CA LYS A 21 2.68 -14.67 -10.31
C LYS A 21 3.62 -13.61 -9.73
N LEU A 22 4.34 -12.87 -10.59
CA LEU A 22 5.18 -11.76 -10.16
C LEU A 22 4.35 -10.58 -9.65
N LEU A 23 3.25 -10.24 -10.34
CA LEU A 23 2.30 -9.21 -9.91
C LEU A 23 1.69 -9.51 -8.54
N LEU A 24 1.23 -10.75 -8.30
CA LEU A 24 0.70 -11.18 -7.00
C LEU A 24 1.74 -11.07 -5.87
N ARG A 25 3.00 -11.40 -6.15
CA ARG A 25 4.08 -11.22 -5.17
C ARG A 25 4.32 -9.74 -4.90
N LEU A 26 4.33 -8.91 -5.94
CA LEU A 26 4.51 -7.47 -5.78
C LEU A 26 3.39 -6.87 -4.93
N GLU A 27 2.14 -7.26 -5.18
CA GLU A 27 0.97 -6.81 -4.44
C GLU A 27 1.07 -7.19 -2.95
N LEU A 28 1.59 -8.38 -2.66
CA LEU A 28 1.84 -8.86 -1.30
C LEU A 28 2.97 -8.14 -0.56
N TRP A 29 3.96 -7.59 -1.29
CA TRP A 29 5.05 -6.80 -0.71
C TRP A 29 4.72 -5.31 -0.61
N PHE A 30 3.90 -4.78 -1.53
CA PHE A 30 3.39 -3.42 -1.45
C PHE A 30 2.36 -3.26 -0.34
N ALA A 31 1.62 -4.32 -0.04
CA ALA A 31 0.66 -4.41 1.05
C ALA A 31 1.14 -3.81 2.40
N PRO A 32 2.21 -4.33 3.04
CA PRO A 32 2.71 -3.78 4.29
C PRO A 32 3.33 -2.39 4.12
N LEU A 33 3.90 -2.09 2.95
CA LEU A 33 4.50 -0.78 2.70
C LEU A 33 3.44 0.33 2.65
N LEU A 34 2.30 0.05 1.99
CA LEU A 34 1.17 0.97 1.90
C LEU A 34 0.54 1.25 3.26
N LEU A 35 0.69 0.36 4.23
CA LEU A 35 0.18 0.49 5.59
C LEU A 35 1.16 1.24 6.50
N VAL A 36 2.45 0.93 6.40
CA VAL A 36 3.48 1.49 7.29
C VAL A 36 3.86 2.91 6.88
N VAL A 37 3.94 3.20 5.57
CA VAL A 37 4.37 4.51 5.08
C VAL A 37 3.44 5.65 5.50
N PRO A 38 2.11 5.58 5.30
CA PRO A 38 1.22 6.66 5.72
C PRO A 38 1.21 6.83 7.24
N LEU A 39 1.42 5.75 8.00
CA LEU A 39 1.50 5.78 9.45
C LEU A 39 2.77 6.52 9.92
N ILE A 40 3.93 6.23 9.32
CA ILE A 40 5.16 6.98 9.62
C ILE A 40 5.01 8.46 9.22
N VAL A 41 4.51 8.72 8.01
CA VAL A 41 4.35 10.09 7.50
C VAL A 41 3.39 10.89 8.37
N SER A 42 2.25 10.32 8.76
CA SER A 42 1.30 10.98 9.68
C SER A 42 1.93 11.30 11.03
N LEU A 43 2.69 10.37 11.63
CA LEU A 43 3.40 10.60 12.89
C LEU A 43 4.44 11.73 12.78
N VAL A 44 5.13 11.85 11.65
CA VAL A 44 6.06 12.97 11.41
C VAL A 44 5.33 14.30 11.41
N PHE A 45 4.21 14.42 10.67
CA PHE A 45 3.40 15.63 10.64
C PHE A 45 2.81 15.99 12.00
N LEU A 46 2.27 15.00 12.73
CA LEU A 46 1.76 15.18 14.09
C LEU A 46 2.86 15.61 15.07
N GLY A 47 4.06 15.05 14.95
CA GLY A 47 5.21 15.44 15.76
C GLY A 47 5.68 16.86 15.48
N ASP A 48 5.74 17.25 14.20
CA ASP A 48 6.13 18.61 13.80
C ASP A 48 5.11 19.64 14.29
N TRP A 49 3.81 19.35 14.18
CA TRP A 49 2.78 20.18 14.79
C TRP A 49 2.89 20.21 16.33
N TYR A 50 3.15 19.09 16.99
CA TYR A 50 3.27 19.07 18.45
C TYR A 50 4.43 19.95 18.95
N VAL A 51 5.60 19.85 18.31
CA VAL A 51 6.78 20.63 18.71
C VAL A 51 6.68 22.09 18.28
N LYS A 52 6.29 22.36 17.03
CA LYS A 52 6.36 23.73 16.47
C LYS A 52 5.02 24.47 16.58
N GLY A 53 3.91 23.76 16.46
CA GLY A 53 2.56 24.30 16.62
C GLY A 53 2.13 24.42 18.08
N PHE A 54 2.07 23.30 18.81
CA PHE A 54 1.56 23.28 20.17
C PHE A 54 2.56 23.88 21.18
N ILE A 55 3.80 23.38 21.23
CA ILE A 55 4.83 23.90 22.14
C ILE A 55 5.33 25.28 21.65
N GLY A 56 5.60 25.42 20.35
CA GLY A 56 6.04 26.69 19.74
C GLY A 56 4.96 27.76 19.57
N ARG A 57 3.69 27.46 19.89
CA ARG A 57 2.52 28.35 19.78
C ARG A 57 2.36 29.01 18.40
N SER A 58 2.72 28.31 17.34
CA SER A 58 2.61 28.81 15.97
C SER A 58 1.44 28.15 15.24
N ALA A 59 0.39 28.94 14.96
CA ALA A 59 -0.77 28.50 14.19
C ALA A 59 -0.44 28.15 12.73
N SER A 60 0.75 28.51 12.24
CA SER A 60 1.21 28.12 10.90
C SER A 60 1.29 26.61 10.71
N TYR A 61 1.37 25.84 11.81
CA TYR A 61 1.49 24.38 11.76
C TYR A 61 0.16 23.63 11.78
N ASP A 62 -0.99 24.32 11.86
CA ASP A 62 -2.30 23.66 11.92
C ASP A 62 -2.61 22.84 10.64
N GLY A 63 -1.97 23.19 9.51
CA GLY A 63 -2.02 22.40 8.29
C GLY A 63 -1.38 21.02 8.45
N GLU A 64 -0.27 20.95 9.19
CA GLU A 64 0.46 19.73 9.50
C GLU A 64 -0.35 18.84 10.44
N LEU A 65 -1.05 19.42 11.42
CA LEU A 65 -2.04 18.68 12.22
C LEU A 65 -3.13 18.08 11.34
N PHE A 66 -3.72 18.90 10.47
CA PHE A 66 -4.81 18.46 9.60
C PHE A 66 -4.36 17.34 8.65
N LEU A 67 -3.21 17.51 7.99
CA LEU A 67 -2.62 16.51 7.11
C LEU A 67 -2.28 15.23 7.87
N GLY A 68 -1.66 15.34 9.04
CA GLY A 68 -1.33 14.21 9.90
C GLY A 68 -2.57 13.40 10.26
N LEU A 69 -3.64 14.06 10.72
CA LEU A 69 -4.91 13.41 11.04
C LEU A 69 -5.59 12.81 9.81
N LEU A 70 -5.60 13.52 8.67
CA LEU A 70 -6.19 13.04 7.43
C LEU A 70 -5.52 11.76 6.94
N LEU A 71 -4.19 11.72 6.97
CA LEU A 71 -3.39 10.54 6.63
C LEU A 71 -3.66 9.38 7.61
N LEU A 72 -3.77 9.67 8.90
CA LEU A 72 -3.98 8.65 9.93
C LEU A 72 -5.37 8.01 9.82
N ILE A 73 -6.41 8.82 9.60
CA ILE A 73 -7.79 8.37 9.37
C ILE A 73 -7.89 7.62 8.04
N GLY A 74 -7.29 8.15 6.98
CA GLY A 74 -7.24 7.50 5.68
C GLY A 74 -6.60 6.12 5.79
N ASN A 75 -5.44 6.02 6.45
CA ASN A 75 -4.76 4.76 6.68
C ASN A 75 -5.64 3.75 7.44
N LEU A 76 -6.34 4.19 8.49
CA LEU A 76 -7.25 3.34 9.26
C LEU A 76 -8.41 2.78 8.41
N LEU A 77 -8.98 3.59 7.52
CA LEU A 77 -10.07 3.18 6.62
C LEU A 77 -9.61 2.16 5.57
N PHE A 78 -8.39 2.26 5.07
CA PHE A 78 -7.84 1.33 4.09
C PHE A 78 -7.30 0.03 4.72
N ASP A 79 -6.74 0.11 5.93
CA ASP A 79 -6.10 -1.03 6.60
C ASP A 79 -7.08 -2.15 6.97
N ILE A 80 -8.27 -1.81 7.47
CA ILE A 80 -9.27 -2.78 7.94
C ILE A 80 -9.75 -3.74 6.81
N PRO A 81 -10.22 -3.26 5.64
CA PRO A 81 -10.62 -4.14 4.55
C PRO A 81 -9.43 -4.88 3.91
N PHE A 82 -8.25 -4.26 3.90
CA PHE A 82 -7.06 -4.83 3.30
C PHE A 82 -6.46 -5.99 4.10
N LEU A 83 -6.34 -5.85 5.43
CA LEU A 83 -5.94 -6.94 6.31
C LEU A 83 -6.93 -8.11 6.26
N ARG A 84 -8.21 -7.81 6.06
CA ARG A 84 -9.26 -8.83 5.89
C ARG A 84 -9.08 -9.62 4.58
N SER A 85 -8.73 -8.95 3.47
CA SER A 85 -8.51 -9.63 2.19
C SER A 85 -7.25 -10.53 2.23
N LEU A 86 -6.16 -10.05 2.85
CA LEU A 86 -4.93 -10.82 3.08
C LEU A 86 -5.19 -12.09 3.90
N ARG A 87 -6.00 -11.98 4.98
CA ARG A 87 -6.37 -13.13 5.81
C ARG A 87 -7.17 -14.18 5.04
N MET A 88 -8.02 -13.76 4.11
CA MET A 88 -8.80 -14.67 3.27
C MET A 88 -7.94 -15.41 2.25
N GLN A 89 -6.90 -14.77 1.69
CA GLN A 89 -5.97 -15.44 0.77
C GLN A 89 -5.09 -16.47 1.49
N LYS A 90 -4.64 -16.19 2.72
CA LYS A 90 -3.86 -17.14 3.53
C LYS A 90 -4.61 -18.42 3.92
N LYS A 91 -5.95 -18.41 3.88
CA LYS A 91 -6.79 -19.57 4.22
C LYS A 91 -7.07 -20.49 3.03
N LYS A 92 -6.68 -20.07 1.81
CA LYS A 92 -6.93 -20.75 0.54
C LYS A 92 -5.68 -21.43 -0.03
N GLN A 93 -4.50 -21.11 0.51
CA GLN A 93 -3.30 -21.94 0.41
C GLN A 93 -3.27 -22.94 1.56
#